data_AF-A0A925PPZ3-F1
#
_entry.id   AF-A0A925PPZ3-F1
#
_cell.length_a   1.000
_cell.length_b   1.000
_cell.length_c   1.000
_cell.angle_alpha   90.00
_cell.angle_beta   90.00
_cell.angle_gamma   90.00
#
_symmetry.space_group_name_H-M   'P 1'
#
loop_
_entity.id
_entity.type
_entity.pdbx_description
1 polymer ?
#
loop_
_entity_poly.entity_id
_entity_poly.type
_entity_poly.pdbx_seq_one_letter_code
_entity_poly.pdbx_strand_id
1 'polypeptide(L)' 'MNFNNELGDKAIQDVMQTYPEIGEILARYEIGCTTCKVGICLLKDVVSIHGLSKGDEAKIEQEINEHLAKKGE' A
#
# COMPACT_ATOMS: atom_id res chain seq x y z
N MET A 1 -8.27 -4.59 -5.75
CA MET A 1 -7.73 -4.81 -4.41
C MET A 1 -8.72 -4.29 -3.39
N ASN A 2 -8.78 -4.93 -2.23
CA ASN A 2 -9.66 -4.62 -1.11
C ASN A 2 -8.80 -4.44 0.14
N PHE A 3 -8.28 -3.23 0.34
CA PHE A 3 -7.62 -2.87 1.59
C PHE A 3 -8.68 -2.45 2.62
N ASN A 4 -8.49 -2.87 3.87
CA ASN A 4 -9.38 -2.48 4.99
C ASN A 4 -9.38 -0.96 5.19
N ASN A 5 -10.42 -0.45 5.86
CA ASN A 5 -10.56 0.97 6.25
C ASN A 5 -10.43 1.97 5.09
N GLU A 6 -10.88 1.55 3.90
CA GLU A 6 -10.82 2.36 2.67
C GLU A 6 -9.40 2.82 2.33
N LEU A 7 -8.38 2.13 2.84
CA LEU A 7 -6.98 2.52 2.71
C LEU A 7 -6.54 2.54 1.24
N GLY A 8 -7.15 1.69 0.42
CA GLY A 8 -6.93 1.64 -1.03
C GLY A 8 -7.25 2.94 -1.76
N ASP A 9 -8.18 3.74 -1.22
CA ASP A 9 -8.65 5.01 -1.78
C ASP A 9 -7.96 6.23 -1.16
N LYS A 10 -6.97 6.01 -0.28
CA LYS A 10 -6.13 7.07 0.27
C LYS A 10 -4.87 7.26 -0.57
N ALA A 11 -4.35 8.48 -0.54
CA ALA A 11 -3.07 8.79 -1.14
C ALA A 11 -1.96 7.96 -0.46
N ILE A 12 -1.09 7.34 -1.24
CA ILE A 12 -0.02 6.47 -0.73
C ILE A 12 0.87 7.20 0.28
N GLN A 13 1.13 8.50 0.08
CA GLN A 13 1.93 9.27 1.02
C GLN A 13 1.25 9.41 2.38
N ASP A 14 -0.06 9.72 2.41
CA ASP A 14 -0.82 9.81 3.66
C ASP A 14 -0.86 8.47 4.38
N VAL A 15 -1.00 7.37 3.62
CA VAL A 15 -0.95 6.01 4.16
C VAL A 15 0.40 5.74 4.81
N MET A 16 1.52 6.01 4.13
CA MET A 16 2.85 5.76 4.69
C MET A 16 3.20 6.69 5.87
N GLN A 17 2.65 7.91 5.91
CA GLN A 17 2.82 8.81 7.06
C GLN A 17 2.01 8.34 8.28
N THR A 18 0.80 7.84 8.05
CA THR A 18 -0.08 7.33 9.12
C THR A 18 0.37 5.96 9.61
N TYR A 19 0.85 5.12 8.69
CA TYR A 19 1.26 3.74 8.92
C TYR A 19 2.66 3.50 8.32
N PRO A 20 3.74 3.91 9.01
CA PRO A 20 5.12 3.77 8.51
C PRO A 20 5.47 2.34 8.12
N GLU A 21 4.96 1.38 8.89
CA GLU A 21 5.07 -0.07 8.67
C GLU A 21 4.47 -0.54 7.32
N ILE A 22 3.41 0.12 6.83
CA ILE A 22 2.86 -0.15 5.49
C ILE A 22 3.85 0.34 4.42
N GLY A 23 4.53 1.46 4.66
CA GLY A 23 5.64 1.90 3.83
C GLY A 23 6.77 0.86 3.77
N GLU A 24 7.10 0.21 4.88
CA GLU A 24 8.09 -0.87 4.91
C GLU A 24 7.63 -2.12 4.17
N ILE A 25 6.33 -2.46 4.22
CA ILE A 25 5.74 -3.53 3.40
C ILE A 25 5.92 -3.23 1.91
N LEU A 26 5.51 -2.03 1.49
CA LEU A 26 5.57 -1.60 0.09
C LEU A 26 7.02 -1.55 -0.44
N ALA A 27 7.96 -1.07 0.37
CA ALA A 27 9.37 -0.98 -0.01
C ALA A 27 10.00 -2.34 -0.37
N ARG A 28 9.53 -3.45 0.21
CA ARG A 28 10.00 -4.81 -0.13
C ARG A 28 9.67 -5.23 -1.57
N TYR A 29 8.66 -4.59 -2.16
CA TYR A 29 8.23 -4.81 -3.53
C TYR A 29 8.67 -3.69 -4.47
N GLU A 30 9.63 -2.87 -4.02
CA GLU A 30 10.12 -1.68 -4.73
C GLU A 30 9.01 -0.65 -5.03
N ILE A 31 7.93 -0.68 -4.23
CA ILE A 31 6.85 0.28 -4.30
C ILE A 31 7.14 1.43 -3.35
N GLY A 32 7.09 2.65 -3.88
CA GLY A 32 7.26 3.85 -3.08
C GLY A 32 6.80 5.10 -3.82
N CYS A 33 6.91 6.24 -3.14
CA CYS A 33 6.49 7.55 -3.66
C CYS A 33 7.66 8.36 -4.28
N THR A 34 8.74 7.71 -4.72
CA THR A 34 9.96 8.42 -5.16
C THR A 34 9.86 8.95 -6.59
N THR A 35 9.13 8.26 -7.48
CA THR A 35 9.00 8.59 -8.91
C THR A 35 7.91 9.61 -9.19
N CYS A 36 6.79 9.57 -8.47
CA CYS A 36 5.67 10.49 -8.70
C CYS A 36 5.92 11.90 -8.12
N LYS A 37 6.81 12.05 -7.12
CA LYS A 37 7.15 13.30 -6.40
C LYS A 37 5.99 14.07 -5.74
N VAL A 38 4.74 13.77 -6.08
CA VAL A 38 3.52 14.42 -5.56
C VAL A 38 2.80 13.53 -4.54
N GLY A 39 2.91 12.20 -4.65
CA GLY A 39 2.41 11.25 -3.66
C GLY A 39 0.90 11.14 -3.53
N ILE A 40 0.17 11.68 -4.49
CA ILE A 40 -1.30 11.71 -4.54
C ILE A 40 -1.93 10.46 -5.15
N CYS A 41 -1.12 9.55 -5.70
CA CYS A 41 -1.64 8.30 -6.26
C CYS A 41 -2.30 7.47 -5.15
N LEU A 42 -3.44 6.86 -5.47
CA LEU A 42 -4.14 5.99 -4.53
C LEU A 42 -3.33 4.73 -4.29
N LEU A 43 -3.33 4.22 -3.05
CA LEU A 43 -2.59 3.01 -2.68
C LEU A 43 -2.91 1.83 -3.62
N LYS A 44 -4.20 1.60 -3.89
CA LYS A 44 -4.64 0.50 -4.78
C LYS A 44 -4.14 0.65 -6.21
N ASP A 45 -4.02 1.87 -6.69
CA ASP A 45 -3.58 2.16 -8.05
C ASP A 45 -2.08 1.98 -8.16
N VAL A 46 -1.31 2.47 -7.18
CA VAL A 46 0.16 2.29 -7.16
C VAL A 46 0.54 0.82 -7.15
N VAL A 47 -0.12 0.00 -6.32
CA VAL A 47 0.14 -1.44 -6.26
C VAL A 47 -0.26 -2.14 -7.57
N SER A 48 -1.31 -1.67 -8.26
CA SER A 48 -1.75 -2.27 -9.54
C SER A 48 -0.88 -1.88 -10.74
N ILE A 49 -0.40 -0.63 -10.77
CA ILE A 49 0.24 -0.03 -11.96
C ILE A 49 1.71 -0.45 -12.09
N HIS A 50 2.37 -0.86 -11.01
CA HIS A 50 3.79 -1.23 -11.03
C HIS A 50 4.12 -2.53 -11.77
N GLY A 51 3.13 -3.18 -12.40
CA GLY A 51 3.36 -4.38 -13.20
C GLY A 51 3.81 -5.57 -12.35
N LEU A 52 3.49 -5.56 -11.05
CA LEU A 52 3.70 -6.70 -10.17
C LEU A 52 2.93 -7.92 -10.68
N SER A 53 3.43 -9.10 -10.33
CA SER A 53 2.68 -10.32 -10.55
C SER A 53 1.41 -10.30 -9.70
N LYS A 54 0.32 -10.90 -10.19
CA LYS A 54 -0.95 -11.02 -9.44
C LYS A 54 -0.78 -11.65 -8.05
N GLY A 55 0.19 -12.55 -7.90
CA GLY A 55 0.54 -13.14 -6.61
C GLY A 55 1.20 -12.18 -5.64
N ASP A 56 1.98 -11.21 -6.12
CA ASP A 56 2.62 -10.21 -5.26
C ASP A 56 1.63 -9.10 -4.87
N GLU A 57 0.75 -8.68 -5.79
CA GLU A 57 -0.38 -7.80 -5.45
C GLU A 57 -1.23 -8.40 -4.32
N ALA A 58 -1.56 -9.69 -4.40
CA ALA A 58 -2.35 -10.39 -3.38
C ALA A 58 -1.62 -10.50 -2.03
N LYS A 59 -0.29 -10.74 -2.04
CA LYS A 59 0.52 -10.76 -0.81
C LYS A 59 0.55 -9.38 -0.14
N ILE A 60 0.72 -8.31 -0.91
CA ILE A 60 0.70 -6.94 -0.38
C ILE A 60 -0.66 -6.64 0.27
N GLU A 61 -1.75 -6.96 -0.43
CA GLU A 61 -3.11 -6.82 0.12
C GLU A 61 -3.27 -7.58 1.44
N GLN A 62 -2.86 -8.85 1.46
CA GLN A 62 -2.98 -9.69 2.65
C GLN A 62 -2.12 -9.16 3.81
N GLU A 63 -0.85 -8.85 3.58
CA GLU A 63 0.06 -8.37 4.63
C GLU A 63 -0.43 -7.05 5.23
N ILE A 64 -0.90 -6.12 4.41
CA ILE A 64 -1.45 -4.84 4.89
C ILE A 64 -2.71 -5.07 5.71
N ASN A 65 -3.64 -5.90 5.24
CA ASN A 65 -4.88 -6.17 5.96
C ASN A 65 -4.64 -6.91 7.28
N GLU A 66 -3.73 -7.89 7.31
CA GLU A 66 -3.32 -8.57 8.54
C GLU A 66 -2.66 -7.61 9.52
N HIS A 67 -1.87 -6.66 9.02
CA HIS A 67 -1.23 -5.65 9.85
C HIS A 67 -2.25 -4.74 10.54
N LEU A 68 -3.22 -4.21 9.78
CA LEU A 68 -4.30 -3.38 10.31
C LEU A 68 -5.14 -4.14 11.36
N ALA A 69 -5.50 -5.40 11.06
CA ALA A 69 -6.25 -6.24 11.98
C ALA A 69 -5.50 -6.51 13.29
N LYS A 70 -4.17 -6.66 13.25
CA LYS A 70 -3.34 -6.84 14.46
C LYS A 70 -3.22 -5.56 15.30
N LYS A 71 -3.21 -4.39 14.66
CA LYS A 71 -3.22 -3.09 15.35
C LYS A 71 -4.60 -2.73 15.95
N GLY A 72 -5.65 -3.45 15.56
CA GLY A 72 -7.01 -3.20 16.02
C GLY A 72 -7.67 -2.00 15.33
N GLU A 73 -7.19 -1.66 14.13
CA GLU A 73 -7.64 -0.53 13.32
C GLU A 73 -8.62 -0.95 12.24
#